data_AF-A0A1Q5H029-F1
#
_entry.id   AF-A0A1Q5H029-F1
#
_cell.length_a   1.000
_cell.length_b   1.000
_cell.length_c   1.000
_cell.angle_alpha   90.00
_cell.angle_beta   90.00
_cell.angle_gamma   90.00
#
_symmetry.space_group_name_H-M   'P 1'
#
loop_
_entity.id
_entity.type
_entity.pdbx_description
1 polymer ?
#
loop_
_entity_poly.entity_id
_entity_poly.type
_entity_poly.pdbx_seq_one_letter_code
_entity_poly.pdbx_strand_id
1 'polypeptide(L)'
;MNAKRVSAAAGVILAAQKQRQTPAGIAAALEAAGLLQSPESAAELVALRKDSDALREQRNSVFKTNEELLIRVERADLERLRVENENRALVRGNAPDEEPEASRGRCGYDDYHDGHEWADRPRVWCPGHSYADDTEGGAL
;
A
#
# COMPACT_ATOMS: atom_id res chain seq x y z
N MET A 1 35.20 -11.85 17.25
CA MET A 1 36.14 -10.75 16.93
C MET A 1 36.36 -10.72 15.43
N ASN A 2 36.17 -9.60 14.73
CA ASN A 2 36.23 -9.55 13.26
C ASN A 2 37.69 -9.38 12.80
N ALA A 3 38.18 -10.29 11.94
CA ALA A 3 39.54 -10.26 11.41
C ALA A 3 39.93 -8.90 10.81
N LYS A 4 38.99 -8.20 10.15
CA LYS A 4 39.22 -6.86 9.60
C LYS A 4 39.56 -5.81 10.67
N ARG A 5 38.87 -5.85 11.83
CA ARG A 5 39.15 -4.93 12.94
C ARG A 5 40.51 -5.24 13.58
N VAL A 6 40.87 -6.52 13.67
CA VAL A 6 42.19 -6.95 14.19
C VAL A 6 43.31 -6.48 13.27
N SER A 7 43.17 -6.64 11.94
CA SER A 7 44.14 -6.13 10.98
C SER A 7 44.26 -4.60 10.97
N ALA A 8 43.13 -3.88 11.11
CA ALA A 8 43.14 -2.43 11.23
C ALA A 8 43.87 -1.96 12.50
N ALA A 9 43.60 -2.58 13.65
CA ALA A 9 44.30 -2.29 14.90
C ALA A 9 45.81 -2.60 14.80
N ALA A 10 46.19 -3.72 14.18
CA ALA A 10 47.59 -4.05 13.95
C ALA A 10 48.32 -2.99 13.10
N GLY A 11 47.66 -2.46 12.07
CA GLY A 11 48.20 -1.37 11.24
C GLY A 11 48.42 -0.08 12.02
N VAL A 12 47.46 0.31 12.86
CA VAL A 12 47.56 1.51 13.72
C VAL A 12 48.68 1.35 14.74
N ILE A 13 48.77 0.20 15.41
CA ILE A 13 49.82 -0.10 16.38
C ILE A 13 51.20 -0.06 15.70
N LEU A 14 51.37 -0.71 14.55
CA LEU A 14 52.63 -0.73 13.82
C LEU A 14 53.06 0.68 13.39
N ALA A 15 52.13 1.51 12.92
CA ALA A 15 52.40 2.89 12.54
C ALA A 15 52.84 3.75 13.75
N ALA A 16 52.15 3.61 14.90
CA ALA A 16 52.49 4.32 16.13
C ALA A 16 53.86 3.85 16.70
N GLN A 17 54.16 2.56 16.62
CA GLN A 17 55.47 2.00 17.01
C GLN A 17 56.61 2.55 16.14
N LYS A 18 56.41 2.71 14.82
CA LYS A 18 57.40 3.33 13.92
C LYS A 18 57.71 4.78 14.29
N GLN A 19 56.73 5.49 14.85
CA GLN A 19 56.88 6.86 15.36
C GLN A 19 57.44 6.91 16.80
N ARG A 20 57.80 5.75 17.39
CA ARG A 20 58.28 5.63 18.76
C ARG A 20 57.30 6.21 19.80
N GLN A 21 56.00 6.10 19.54
CA GLN A 21 54.98 6.54 20.49
C GLN A 21 55.01 5.70 21.77
N THR A 22 54.69 6.33 22.90
CA THR A 22 54.53 5.64 24.18
C THR A 22 53.26 4.78 24.16
N PRO A 23 53.10 3.83 25.10
CA PRO A 23 51.85 3.07 25.22
C PRO A 23 50.60 3.95 25.32
N ALA A 24 50.69 5.10 26.00
CA ALA A 24 49.61 6.08 26.07
C ALA A 24 49.30 6.70 24.70
N GLY A 25 50.33 7.01 23.90
CA GLY A 25 50.16 7.51 22.53
C GLY A 25 49.53 6.47 21.59
N ILE A 26 49.89 5.18 21.74
CA ILE A 26 49.26 4.07 21.00
C ILE A 26 47.79 3.93 21.37
N ALA A 27 47.45 4.00 22.66
CA ALA A 27 46.06 3.96 23.11
C ALA A 27 45.25 5.14 22.55
N ALA A 28 45.80 6.35 22.58
CA ALA A 28 45.18 7.53 21.98
C ALA A 28 44.98 7.39 20.46
N ALA A 29 45.94 6.80 19.74
CA ALA A 29 45.82 6.54 18.30
C ALA A 29 44.73 5.50 17.99
N LEU A 30 44.58 4.47 18.83
CA LEU A 30 43.52 3.47 18.69
C LEU A 30 42.13 4.03 19.03
N GLU A 31 42.04 4.89 20.05
CA GLU A 31 40.83 5.63 20.40
C GLU A 31 40.43 6.57 19.26
N ALA A 32 41.37 7.37 18.73
CA ALA A 32 41.14 8.26 17.60
C ALA A 32 40.75 7.54 16.30
N ALA A 33 41.23 6.30 16.13
CA ALA A 33 40.83 5.41 15.04
C ALA A 33 39.45 4.73 15.27
N GLY A 34 38.78 4.97 16.40
CA GLY A 34 37.51 4.34 16.76
C GLY A 34 37.61 2.83 16.99
N LEU A 35 38.80 2.35 17.35
CA LEU A 35 39.08 0.93 17.54
C LEU A 35 38.93 0.48 18.99
N LEU A 36 38.97 1.42 19.94
CA LEU A 36 38.62 1.20 21.33
C LEU A 36 37.15 1.59 21.49
N GLN A 37 36.29 0.61 21.75
CA GLN A 37 34.96 0.89 22.29
C GLN A 37 35.04 0.76 23.79
N SER A 38 34.47 1.73 24.50
CA SER A 38 34.26 1.58 25.93
C SER A 38 33.30 0.42 26.21
N PRO A 39 33.41 -0.27 27.36
CA PRO A 39 32.47 -1.32 27.73
C PRO A 39 31.03 -0.79 27.80
N GLU A 40 30.83 0.46 28.18
CA GLU A 40 29.52 1.13 28.19
C GLU A 40 28.96 1.27 26.77
N SER A 41 29.75 1.75 25.81
CA SER A 41 29.31 1.85 24.40
C SER A 41 29.01 0.49 23.78
N ALA A 42 29.76 -0.55 24.17
CA ALA A 42 29.47 -1.91 23.72
C ALA A 42 28.15 -2.43 24.31
N ALA A 43 27.90 -2.17 25.60
CA ALA A 43 26.64 -2.53 26.25
C ALA A 43 25.44 -1.79 25.65
N GLU A 44 25.60 -0.49 25.37
CA GLU A 44 24.57 0.32 24.72
C GLU A 44 24.22 -0.20 23.32
N LEU A 45 25.21 -0.56 22.49
CA LEU A 45 24.95 -1.16 21.18
C LEU A 45 24.20 -2.50 21.27
N VAL A 46 24.46 -3.30 22.30
CA VAL A 46 23.72 -4.55 22.54
C VAL A 46 22.28 -4.23 22.93
N ALA A 47 22.06 -3.25 23.81
CA ALA A 47 20.73 -2.80 24.19
C ALA A 47 19.94 -2.28 22.97
N LEU A 48 20.55 -1.39 22.17
CA LEU A 48 19.93 -0.85 20.95
C LEU A 48 19.58 -1.93 19.93
N ARG A 49 20.41 -2.97 19.79
CA ARG A 49 20.10 -4.11 18.92
C ARG A 49 18.90 -4.90 19.43
N LYS A 50 18.84 -5.14 20.74
CA LYS A 50 17.69 -5.81 21.37
C LYS A 50 16.41 -5.02 21.15
N ASP A 51 16.47 -3.70 21.32
CA ASP A 51 15.32 -2.82 21.10
C ASP A 51 14.90 -2.81 19.64
N SER A 52 15.87 -2.74 18.71
CA SER A 52 15.59 -2.84 17.28
C SER A 52 14.93 -4.16 16.90
N ASP A 53 15.35 -5.28 17.49
CA ASP A 53 14.77 -6.60 17.22
C ASP A 53 13.35 -6.72 17.81
N ALA A 54 13.13 -6.19 19.02
CA ALA A 54 11.81 -6.11 19.63
C ALA A 54 10.83 -5.27 18.79
N LEU A 55 11.27 -4.13 18.27
CA LEU A 55 10.45 -3.29 17.38
C LEU A 55 10.14 -4.00 16.06
N ARG A 56 11.09 -4.76 15.50
CA ARG A 56 10.84 -5.57 14.29
C ARG A 56 9.81 -6.65 14.55
N GLU A 57 9.87 -7.33 15.69
CA GLU A 57 8.90 -8.34 16.09
C GLU A 57 7.51 -7.72 16.28
N GLN A 58 7.42 -6.60 17.00
CA GLN A 58 6.17 -5.85 17.16
C GLN A 58 5.55 -5.47 15.81
N ARG A 59 6.37 -4.89 14.91
CA ARG A 59 5.93 -4.51 13.57
C ARG A 59 5.42 -5.72 12.78
N ASN A 60 6.14 -6.83 12.80
CA ASN A 60 5.73 -8.06 12.10
C ASN A 60 4.43 -8.65 12.68
N SER A 61 4.23 -8.54 13.99
CA SER A 61 2.98 -8.93 14.66
C SER A 61 1.80 -8.09 14.17
N VAL A 62 1.94 -6.77 14.10
CA VAL A 62 0.91 -5.86 13.58
C VAL A 62 0.57 -6.15 12.11
N PHE A 63 1.59 -6.42 11.28
CA PHE A 63 1.35 -6.78 9.88
C PHE A 63 0.53 -8.07 9.76
N LYS A 64 0.83 -9.09 10.58
CA LYS A 64 0.07 -10.34 10.60
C LYS A 64 -1.39 -10.11 10.99
N THR A 65 -1.66 -9.32 12.04
CA THR A 65 -3.04 -9.04 12.45
C THR A 65 -3.80 -8.22 11.40
N ASN A 66 -3.13 -7.27 10.74
CA ASN A 66 -3.73 -6.49 9.67
C ASN A 66 -4.08 -7.36 8.45
N GLU A 67 -3.21 -8.29 8.07
CA GLU A 67 -3.49 -9.25 6.99
C GLU A 67 -4.73 -10.10 7.31
N GLU A 68 -4.84 -10.62 8.53
CA GLU A 68 -6.03 -11.35 8.97
C GLU A 68 -7.31 -10.49 8.96
N LEU A 69 -7.21 -9.22 9.34
CA LEU A 69 -8.35 -8.29 9.31
C LEU A 69 -8.80 -7.98 7.89
N LEU A 70 -7.87 -7.76 6.96
CA LEU A 70 -8.20 -7.52 5.55
C LEU A 70 -8.97 -8.72 4.96
N ILE A 71 -8.50 -9.94 5.20
CA ILE A 71 -9.18 -11.16 4.76
C ILE A 71 -10.60 -11.26 5.35
N ARG A 72 -10.79 -10.86 6.62
CA ARG A 72 -12.12 -10.86 7.26
C ARG A 72 -13.05 -9.83 6.64
N VAL A 73 -12.54 -8.64 6.36
CA VAL A 73 -13.31 -7.57 5.70
C VAL A 73 -13.73 -8.00 4.30
N GLU A 74 -12.81 -8.51 3.50
CA GLU A 74 -13.10 -9.01 2.14
C GLU A 74 -14.16 -10.11 2.16
N ARG A 75 -14.06 -11.07 3.10
CA ARG A 75 -15.06 -12.13 3.26
C ARG A 75 -16.43 -11.56 3.65
N ALA A 76 -16.47 -10.60 4.56
CA ALA A 76 -17.72 -9.96 4.96
C ALA A 76 -18.37 -9.17 3.81
N ASP A 77 -17.57 -8.49 3.00
CA ASP A 77 -18.05 -7.76 1.82
C ASP A 77 -18.60 -8.71 0.74
N LEU A 78 -17.92 -9.84 0.48
CA LEU A 78 -18.41 -10.86 -0.44
C LEU A 78 -19.74 -11.47 0.03
N GLU A 79 -19.87 -11.73 1.33
CA GLU A 79 -21.13 -12.25 1.89
C GLU A 79 -22.26 -11.22 1.80
N ARG A 80 -21.97 -9.94 2.06
CA ARG A 80 -22.95 -8.85 1.86
C ARG A 80 -23.43 -8.80 0.43
N LEU A 81 -22.50 -8.81 -0.55
CA LEU A 81 -22.83 -8.81 -1.97
C LEU A 81 -23.65 -10.03 -2.38
N ARG A 82 -23.35 -11.19 -1.81
CA ARG A 82 -24.13 -12.42 -2.05
C ARG A 82 -25.57 -12.26 -1.57
N VAL A 83 -25.76 -11.83 -0.33
CA VAL A 83 -27.11 -11.61 0.24
C VAL A 83 -27.88 -10.55 -0.54
N GLU A 84 -27.23 -9.45 -0.95
CA GLU A 84 -27.83 -8.43 -1.81
C GLU A 84 -28.28 -9.01 -3.16
N ASN A 85 -27.48 -9.86 -3.78
CA ASN A 85 -27.83 -10.52 -5.04
C ASN A 85 -28.98 -11.51 -4.88
N GLU A 86 -29.00 -12.29 -3.80
CA GLU A 86 -30.11 -13.18 -3.45
C GLU A 86 -31.42 -12.39 -3.25
N ASN A 87 -31.36 -11.27 -2.52
CA ASN A 87 -32.49 -10.36 -2.35
C ASN A 87 -32.98 -9.79 -3.69
N ARG A 88 -32.07 -9.35 -4.56
CA ARG A 88 -32.42 -8.87 -5.92
C ARG A 88 -33.06 -9.96 -6.78
N ALA A 89 -32.64 -11.21 -6.61
CA ALA A 89 -33.25 -12.35 -7.31
C ALA A 89 -34.66 -12.63 -6.80
N LEU A 90 -34.88 -12.60 -5.48
CA LEU A 90 -36.20 -12.74 -4.88
C LEU A 90 -37.16 -11.62 -5.31
N VAL A 91 -36.70 -10.37 -5.33
CA VAL A 91 -37.50 -9.23 -5.81
C VAL A 91 -37.88 -9.41 -7.28
N ARG A 92 -36.96 -9.90 -8.12
CA ARG A 92 -37.25 -10.19 -9.54
C ARG A 92 -38.23 -11.36 -9.72
N GLY A 93 -38.10 -12.43 -8.94
CA GLY A 93 -39.00 -13.59 -9.01
C GLY A 93 -40.39 -13.32 -8.43
N ASN A 94 -40.50 -12.38 -7.49
CA ASN A 94 -41.77 -11.92 -6.91
C ASN A 94 -42.36 -10.70 -7.62
N ALA A 95 -41.72 -10.22 -8.70
CA ALA A 95 -42.35 -9.23 -9.54
C ALA A 95 -43.67 -9.86 -10.02
N PRO A 96 -44.83 -9.20 -9.81
CA PRO A 96 -46.06 -9.70 -10.35
C PRO A 96 -45.86 -9.93 -11.85
N ASP A 97 -46.43 -11.00 -12.40
CA ASP A 97 -46.63 -11.15 -13.83
C ASP A 97 -47.60 -10.06 -14.29
N GLU A 98 -47.16 -8.81 -14.24
CA GLU A 98 -47.65 -7.78 -15.12
C GLU A 98 -47.25 -8.30 -16.50
N GLU A 99 -48.20 -8.97 -17.18
CA GLU A 99 -48.11 -9.14 -18.62
C GLU A 99 -47.64 -7.79 -19.14
N PRO A 100 -46.52 -7.71 -19.87
CA PRO A 100 -46.07 -6.46 -20.41
C PRO A 100 -47.26 -5.95 -21.19
N GLU A 101 -47.94 -4.90 -20.67
CA GLU A 101 -49.02 -4.23 -21.38
C GLU A 101 -48.41 -4.02 -22.74
N ALA A 102 -48.93 -4.74 -23.74
CA ALA A 102 -48.41 -4.68 -25.06
C ALA A 102 -48.59 -3.22 -25.44
N SER A 103 -47.54 -2.42 -25.26
CA SER A 103 -47.51 -1.01 -25.59
C SER A 103 -47.52 -0.99 -27.10
N ARG A 104 -48.73 -1.18 -27.62
CA ARG A 104 -49.14 -1.07 -29.00
C ARG A 104 -49.36 0.39 -29.36
N GLY A 105 -48.85 1.32 -28.57
CA GLY A 105 -49.06 2.75 -28.77
C GLY A 105 -47.92 3.59 -28.21
N ARG A 106 -47.05 4.03 -29.12
CA ARG A 106 -45.97 5.02 -28.96
C ARG A 106 -44.71 4.53 -28.26
N CYS A 107 -43.64 4.43 -29.05
CA CYS A 107 -42.31 4.71 -28.57
C CYS A 107 -42.31 6.11 -27.92
N GLY A 108 -42.33 6.18 -26.60
CA GLY A 108 -42.07 7.41 -25.86
C GLY A 108 -40.58 7.74 -25.92
N TYR A 109 -40.15 8.25 -27.08
CA TYR A 109 -38.87 8.91 -27.30
C TYR A 109 -39.15 10.34 -27.75
N ASP A 110 -39.98 11.07 -27.00
CA ASP A 110 -40.44 12.40 -27.42
C ASP A 110 -39.54 13.55 -26.93
N ASP A 111 -38.42 13.26 -26.25
CA ASP A 111 -37.54 14.31 -25.69
C ASP A 111 -36.19 14.47 -26.43
N TYR A 112 -35.87 13.62 -27.41
CA TYR A 112 -34.59 13.64 -28.14
C TYR A 112 -34.73 13.58 -29.67
N HIS A 113 -35.79 14.20 -30.20
CA HIS A 113 -35.94 14.41 -31.63
C HIS A 113 -36.07 15.90 -31.95
N ASP A 114 -35.08 16.70 -31.53
CA ASP A 114 -34.83 17.96 -32.23
C ASP A 114 -34.49 17.61 -33.69
N GLY A 115 -35.20 18.22 -34.65
CA GLY A 115 -35.16 17.84 -36.05
C GLY A 115 -33.77 17.97 -36.67
N HIS A 116 -33.03 16.86 -36.74
CA HIS A 116 -31.76 16.74 -37.44
C HIS A 116 -31.83 15.71 -38.57
N GLU A 117 -31.13 15.97 -39.68
CA GLU A 117 -31.26 15.26 -40.96
C GLU A 117 -31.13 13.72 -40.92
N TRP A 118 -30.57 13.19 -39.85
CA TRP A 118 -30.33 11.75 -39.69
C TRP A 118 -31.46 11.02 -38.92
N ALA A 119 -32.46 11.72 -38.38
CA ALA A 119 -33.60 11.13 -37.68
C ALA A 119 -34.52 10.30 -38.60
N ASP A 120 -34.63 10.66 -39.89
CA ASP A 120 -35.52 9.98 -40.84
C ASP A 120 -34.87 8.78 -41.56
N ARG A 121 -33.63 8.42 -41.22
CA ARG A 121 -32.92 7.34 -41.92
C ARG A 121 -33.18 5.99 -41.25
N PRO A 122 -33.79 5.02 -41.96
CA PRO A 122 -34.06 3.70 -41.37
C PRO A 122 -32.76 2.98 -41.02
N ARG A 123 -32.69 2.44 -39.80
CA ARG A 123 -31.60 1.59 -39.25
C ARG A 123 -30.30 2.32 -38.87
N VAL A 124 -30.32 3.63 -38.68
CA VAL A 124 -29.18 4.34 -38.08
C VAL A 124 -29.30 4.27 -36.55
N TRP A 125 -28.37 3.59 -35.89
CA TRP A 125 -28.28 3.58 -34.43
C TRP A 125 -27.76 4.94 -33.97
N CYS A 126 -28.55 5.66 -33.18
CA CYS A 126 -28.12 6.88 -32.50
C CYS A 126 -26.99 6.51 -31.51
N PRO A 127 -25.75 7.00 -31.70
CA PRO A 127 -24.72 6.81 -30.71
C PRO A 127 -25.12 7.69 -29.52
N GLY A 128 -25.78 7.09 -28.53
CA GLY A 128 -26.19 7.79 -27.33
C GLY A 128 -24.99 8.58 -26.78
N HIS A 129 -25.24 9.84 -26.42
CA HIS A 129 -24.25 10.70 -25.78
C HIS A 129 -23.48 9.90 -24.74
N SER A 130 -22.22 9.59 -25.02
CA SER A 130 -21.30 9.14 -23.98
C SER A 130 -21.19 10.32 -23.03
N TYR A 131 -21.65 10.15 -21.79
CA TYR A 131 -21.40 11.09 -20.70
C TYR A 131 -19.89 11.27 -20.55
N ALA A 132 -19.34 12.23 -21.28
CA ALA A 132 -17.99 12.71 -21.16
C ALA A 132 -18.13 14.22 -20.99
N ASP A 133 -18.49 14.63 -19.76
CA ASP A 133 -18.08 15.90 -19.12
C ASP A 133 -18.91 16.10 -17.85
N ASP A 134 -18.41 15.60 -16.73
CA ASP A 134 -18.72 16.07 -15.37
C ASP A 134 -17.42 16.18 -14.54
N THR A 135 -16.32 16.61 -15.20
CA THR A 135 -15.07 16.98 -14.50
C THR A 135 -14.85 18.48 -14.58
N GLU A 136 -15.76 19.27 -14.00
CA GLU A 136 -15.43 20.63 -13.58
C GLU A 136 -16.10 20.96 -12.24
N GLY A 137 -15.29 21.26 -11.22
CA GLY A 137 -15.77 21.93 -10.02
C GLY A 137 -15.00 21.61 -8.75
N GLY A 138 -13.86 22.26 -8.52
CA GLY A 138 -13.25 22.22 -7.18
C GLY A 138 -11.83 22.74 -7.04
N ALA A 139 -11.42 23.78 -7.77
CA ALA A 139 -10.26 24.58 -7.40
C ALA A 139 -10.73 26.00 -7.10
N LEU A 140 -10.80 26.34 -5.81
CA LEU A 140 -10.48 27.65 -5.23
C LEU A 140 -10.22 27.45 -3.73
#